data_AF-A0A2J7QCQ4-F1
#
_entry.id   AF-A0A2J7QCQ4-F1
#
_cell.length_a   1.000
_cell.length_b   1.000
_cell.length_c   1.000
_cell.angle_alpha   90.00
_cell.angle_beta   90.00
_cell.angle_gamma   90.00
#
_symmetry.space_group_name_H-M   'P 1'
#
loop_
_entity.id
_entity.type
_entity.pdbx_description
1 polymer ?
#
loop_
_entity_poly.entity_id
_entity_poly.type
_entity_poly.pdbx_seq_one_letter_code
_entity_poly.pdbx_strand_id
1 'polypeptide(L)' 'MDSQPTIEGRKLDVVDDAWREDRLPNEDINVPPAELPDPEADNGDSHMTLKEQEQKWTDIALGILSEQHQGFSN' A
#
# COMPACT_ATOMS: atom_id res chain seq x y z
N MET A 1 49.96 4.32 3.87
CA MET A 1 48.89 4.26 2.86
C MET A 1 47.60 4.10 3.64
N ASP A 2 47.07 5.22 4.12
CA ASP A 2 45.97 5.25 5.09
C ASP A 2 44.60 5.02 4.40
N SER A 3 44.63 4.85 3.08
CA SER A 3 43.48 4.57 2.23
C SER A 3 43.09 3.10 2.20
N GLN A 4 43.92 2.18 2.72
CA GLN A 4 43.59 0.75 2.75
C GLN A 4 43.19 0.31 4.16
N PRO A 5 41.96 -0.19 4.37
CA PRO A 5 41.57 -0.72 5.65
C PRO A 5 42.39 -1.97 5.97
N THR A 6 42.81 -2.12 7.22
CA THR A 6 43.49 -3.35 7.66
C THR A 6 42.46 -4.47 7.73
N ILE A 7 42.54 -5.44 6.82
CA ILE A 7 41.66 -6.60 6.80
C ILE A 7 42.21 -7.65 7.79
N GLU A 8 41.35 -8.13 8.68
CA GLU A 8 41.73 -9.08 9.70
C GLU A 8 41.70 -10.51 9.14
N GLY A 9 42.88 -11.06 8.82
CA GLY A 9 43.02 -12.34 8.10
C GLY A 9 42.27 -13.53 8.72
N ARG A 10 42.14 -13.59 10.06
CA ARG A 10 41.37 -14.66 10.74
C ARG A 10 39.89 -14.68 10.37
N LYS A 11 39.30 -13.53 10.02
CA LYS A 11 37.89 -13.44 9.60
C LYS A 11 37.71 -13.93 8.16
N LEU A 12 38.74 -13.83 7.33
CA LEU A 12 38.70 -14.34 5.96
C LEU A 12 38.74 -15.87 5.92
N ASP A 13 39.39 -16.51 6.90
CA ASP A 13 39.56 -17.97 7.01
C ASP A 13 38.28 -18.69 7.49
N VAL A 14 37.39 -17.96 8.19
CA VAL A 14 36.13 -18.50 8.72
C VAL A 14 34.98 -18.40 7.71
N VAL A 15 35.05 -17.43 6.79
CA VAL A 15 33.97 -17.17 5.82
C VAL A 15 34.29 -17.90 4.52
N ASP A 16 33.43 -18.88 4.17
CA ASP A 16 33.50 -19.58 2.89
C ASP A 16 32.97 -18.73 1.74
N ASP A 17 33.25 -19.14 0.51
CA ASP A 17 32.86 -18.38 -0.68
C ASP A 17 31.33 -18.36 -0.87
N ALA A 18 30.63 -19.39 -0.39
CA ALA A 18 29.17 -19.43 -0.42
C ALA A 18 28.56 -18.33 0.46
N TRP A 19 29.08 -18.12 1.67
CA TRP A 19 28.60 -17.07 2.56
C TRP A 19 29.01 -15.66 2.10
N ARG A 20 30.16 -15.50 1.41
CA ARG A 20 30.54 -14.21 0.82
C ARG A 20 29.58 -13.74 -0.27
N GLU A 21 29.09 -14.68 -1.07
CA GLU A 21 28.20 -14.37 -2.20
C GLU A 21 26.71 -14.41 -1.82
N ASP A 22 26.39 -14.86 -0.61
CA ASP A 22 25.03 -14.91 -0.09
C ASP A 22 24.41 -13.51 0.01
N ARG A 23 23.13 -13.41 -0.38
CA ARG A 23 22.37 -12.16 -0.36
C ARG A 23 21.06 -12.40 0.34
N LEU A 24 20.70 -11.49 1.24
CA LEU A 24 19.39 -11.52 1.87
C LEU A 24 18.28 -11.43 0.81
N PRO A 25 17.19 -12.18 0.98
CA PRO A 25 16.03 -12.06 0.12
C PRO A 25 15.41 -10.66 0.21
N ASN A 26 14.73 -10.25 -0.86
CA ASN A 26 13.89 -9.06 -0.82
C ASN A 26 12.57 -9.46 -0.18
N GLU A 27 12.36 -9.03 1.06
CA GLU A 27 11.11 -9.25 1.79
C GLU A 27 10.15 -8.08 1.55
N ASP A 28 8.87 -8.40 1.38
CA ASP A 28 7.82 -7.40 1.24
C ASP A 28 7.47 -6.79 2.60
N ILE A 29 7.07 -5.51 2.58
CA ILE A 29 6.56 -4.83 3.77
C ILE A 29 5.04 -4.99 3.88
N ASN A 30 4.53 -5.13 5.10
CA ASN A 30 3.10 -5.17 5.33
C ASN A 30 2.51 -3.76 5.21
N VAL A 31 1.80 -3.48 4.12
CA VAL A 31 1.13 -2.21 3.88
C VAL A 31 -0.38 -2.37 4.15
N PRO A 32 -0.97 -1.61 5.10
CA PRO A 32 -2.40 -1.68 5.38
C PRO A 32 -3.23 -1.30 4.15
N PRO A 33 -4.08 -2.19 3.60
CA PRO A 33 -4.85 -1.91 2.38
C PRO A 33 -5.80 -0.72 2.54
N ALA A 34 -6.33 -0.50 3.75
CA ALA A 34 -7.26 0.58 4.04
C ALA A 34 -6.65 1.99 3.87
N GLU A 35 -5.32 2.11 3.98
CA GLU A 35 -4.57 3.36 3.80
C GLU A 35 -4.08 3.53 2.35
N LEU A 36 -4.48 2.62 1.44
CA LEU A 36 -4.20 2.70 0.02
C LEU A 36 -5.42 3.18 -0.76
N PRO A 37 -5.23 3.89 -1.88
CA PRO A 37 -6.32 4.23 -2.79
C PRO A 37 -6.89 2.99 -3.47
N ASP A 38 -8.18 3.03 -3.78
CA ASP A 38 -8.87 1.96 -4.49
C ASP A 38 -8.34 1.86 -5.94
N PRO A 39 -7.73 0.72 -6.34
CA PRO A 39 -7.22 0.53 -7.70
C PRO A 39 -8.35 0.45 -8.75
N GLU A 40 -9.59 0.17 -8.36
CA GLU A 40 -10.74 0.04 -9.26
C GLU A 40 -11.59 1.32 -9.34
N ALA A 41 -11.16 2.42 -8.70
CA ALA A 41 -11.88 3.68 -8.71
C ALA A 41 -11.91 4.33 -10.11
N ASP A 42 -12.98 4.07 -10.87
CA ASP A 42 -13.23 4.65 -12.20
C ASP A 42 -13.71 6.13 -12.12
N ASN A 43 -14.18 6.55 -10.94
CA ASN A 43 -14.83 7.85 -10.69
C ASN A 43 -13.92 8.87 -9.99
N GLY A 44 -12.72 9.17 -10.50
CA GLY A 44 -11.92 10.36 -10.11
C GLY A 44 -11.50 10.53 -8.63
N ASP A 45 -11.97 9.68 -7.72
CA ASP A 45 -11.67 9.65 -6.28
C ASP A 45 -10.40 8.79 -6.01
N SER A 46 -9.63 8.47 -7.05
CA SER A 46 -8.41 7.66 -7.04
C SER A 46 -7.25 8.25 -6.21
N HIS A 47 -7.43 9.45 -5.65
CA HIS A 47 -6.49 10.07 -4.71
C HIS A 47 -6.82 9.80 -3.23
N MET A 48 -7.99 9.24 -2.92
CA MET A 48 -8.42 8.97 -1.55
C MET A 48 -8.23 7.51 -1.17
N THR A 49 -7.85 7.28 0.08
CA THR A 49 -7.73 5.93 0.63
C THR A 49 -9.10 5.28 0.82
N LEU A 50 -9.14 3.95 0.79
CA LEU A 50 -10.36 3.16 1.09
C LEU A 50 -11.02 3.61 2.41
N LYS A 51 -10.20 3.82 3.45
CA LYS A 51 -10.65 4.30 4.75
C LYS A 51 -11.29 5.68 4.72
N GLU A 52 -10.79 6.60 3.91
CA GLU A 52 -11.37 7.94 3.77
C GLU A 52 -12.66 7.91 2.95
N GLN A 53 -12.75 7.03 1.94
CA GLN A 53 -13.95 6.86 1.14
C GLN A 53 -15.14 6.37 1.98
N GLU A 54 -14.91 5.39 2.87
CA GLU A 54 -15.93 4.86 3.79
C GLU A 54 -16.48 5.91 4.77
N GLN A 55 -15.70 6.96 5.07
CA GLN A 55 -16.11 8.05 5.96
C GLN A 55 -16.94 9.12 5.23
N LYS A 56 -17.02 9.08 3.90
CA LYS A 56 -17.89 10.00 3.15
C LYS A 56 -19.35 9.60 3.31
N TRP A 57 -20.19 10.57 3.62
CA TRP A 57 -21.63 10.38 3.62
C TRP A 57 -22.17 10.64 2.21
N THR A 58 -22.41 9.57 1.46
CA THR A 58 -22.88 9.66 0.06
C THR A 58 -24.40 9.63 -0.08
N ASP A 59 -25.12 9.27 0.99
CA ASP A 59 -26.58 9.17 0.96
C ASP A 59 -27.26 10.53 1.18
N ILE A 60 -27.85 11.06 0.10
CA ILE A 60 -28.58 12.34 0.09
C ILE A 60 -30.11 12.09 0.14
N ALA A 61 -30.56 10.83 0.31
CA ALA A 61 -31.97 10.45 0.38
C ALA A 61 -32.83 10.92 -0.83
N LEU A 62 -32.20 11.21 -1.98
CA LEU A 62 -32.89 11.69 -3.18
C LEU A 62 -33.87 10.66 -3.76
N GLY A 63 -33.70 9.37 -3.44
CA GLY A 63 -34.65 8.31 -3.80
C GLY A 63 -36.07 8.60 -3.28
N ILE A 64 -36.18 9.19 -2.08
CA ILE A 64 -37.47 9.52 -1.46
C ILE A 64 -38.26 10.52 -2.30
N LEU A 65 -37.57 11.49 -2.92
CA LEU A 65 -38.20 12.48 -3.80
C LEU A 65 -38.75 11.84 -5.09
N SER A 66 -38.05 10.83 -5.62
CA SER A 66 -38.49 10.11 -6.82
C SER A 66 -39.72 9.25 -6.56
N GLU A 67 -39.80 8.60 -5.39
CA GLU A 67 -40.94 7.78 -4.98
C GLU A 67 -42.18 8.63 -4.67
N GLN A 68 -42.00 9.79 -4.03
CA GLN A 68 -43.09 10.75 -3.83
C GLN A 68 -43.68 11.25 -5.16
N HIS A 69 -42.84 11.56 -6.16
CA HIS A 69 -43.32 12.04 -7.46
C HIS A 69 -44.16 10.99 -8.21
N GLN A 70 -43.81 9.70 -8.10
CA GLN A 70 -44.58 8.62 -8.72
C GLN A 70 -45.91 8.33 -7.99
N GLY A 71 -45.99 8.55 -6.67
CA GLY A 71 -47.21 8.38 -5.90
C GLY A 71 -48.32 9.41 -6.19
N PHE A 72 -48.00 10.56 -6.77
CA PHE A 72 -48.98 11.60 -7.14
C PHE A 72 -49.53 11.46 -8.58
N SER A 73 -49.05 10.48 -9.35
CA SER A 73 -49.45 10.28 -10.76
C SER A 73 -50.44 9.12 -10.99
N ASN A 74 -51.17 8.67 -9.95
CA ASN A 74 -52.16 7.59 -10.04
C ASN A 74 -53.57 8.06 -9.65
#